data_AF-A0A2D9C8F3-F1
#
_entry.id   AF-A0A2D9C8F3-F1
#
_cell.length_a   1.000
_cell.length_b   1.000
_cell.length_c   1.000
_cell.angle_alpha   90.00
_cell.angle_beta   90.00
_cell.angle_gamma   90.00
#
_symmetry.space_group_name_H-M   'P 1'
#
loop_
_entity.id
_entity.type
_entity.pdbx_description
1 polymer ?
#
loop_
_entity_poly.entity_id
_entity_poly.type
_entity_poly.pdbx_seq_one_letter_code
_entity_poly.pdbx_strand_id
1 'polypeptide(L)'
;MSTELAIQNDLGMSLAEAIGVSNTGGETKSVSLPRVNLTHNGIMGSIEVNGKSVKTEVVPSGSYKITQGEDNVVYSVNPSIRIFAVRQQWSKWDSSEEKMMKTVMSTDLKGDLKDSMGGFNLGRPSGYIEDWASVPEKTKDLIRSIKRKKIVFGMLTANDCIDEAGNPVGAITDPVPFVCEVPPSSTKSLDGALTALTRKNILPIQYTFNLAADEDNLPNGNTYAIMKLNAGDKVDISPEDQTTLKDFMDYIEYQNSYILQQWEEKNKETISEDDASIVASFVNVEEAD
;
A
#
# COMPACT_ATOMS: atom_id res chain seq x y z
N MET A 1 -15.44 -21.60 27.11
CA MET A 1 -14.36 -20.59 27.10
C MET A 1 -14.06 -20.31 25.66
N SER A 2 -14.29 -19.07 25.25
CA SER A 2 -14.51 -18.66 23.85
C SER A 2 -13.24 -18.65 23.03
N THR A 3 -13.30 -19.27 21.86
CA THR A 3 -12.25 -19.32 20.83
C THR A 3 -11.90 -17.95 20.23
N GLU A 4 -12.70 -16.91 20.50
CA GLU A 4 -12.43 -15.52 20.10
C GLU A 4 -11.23 -14.88 20.85
N LEU A 5 -10.99 -15.27 22.11
CA LEU A 5 -9.86 -14.74 22.90
C LEU A 5 -8.50 -15.33 22.47
N ALA A 6 -8.50 -16.45 21.75
CA ALA A 6 -7.26 -17.08 21.27
C ALA A 6 -6.73 -16.40 20.00
N ILE A 7 -7.61 -15.95 19.10
CA ILE A 7 -7.23 -15.24 17.86
C ILE A 7 -6.69 -13.84 18.20
N GLN A 8 -7.19 -13.23 19.28
CA GLN A 8 -6.78 -11.90 19.72
C GLN A 8 -5.35 -11.88 20.30
N ASN A 9 -4.88 -12.99 20.84
CA ASN A 9 -3.54 -13.10 21.42
C ASN A 9 -2.46 -13.45 20.39
N ASP A 10 -2.84 -14.03 19.25
CA ASP A 10 -1.92 -14.38 18.15
C ASP A 10 -1.64 -13.19 17.21
N LEU A 11 -2.48 -12.14 17.29
CA LEU A 11 -2.31 -10.84 16.63
C LEU A 11 -1.63 -9.78 17.52
N GLY A 12 -1.20 -10.16 18.73
CA GLY A 12 -0.37 -9.31 19.60
C GLY A 12 -1.02 -8.02 20.08
N MET A 13 -2.36 -7.94 20.16
CA MET A 13 -3.04 -6.75 20.67
C MET A 13 -3.63 -6.98 22.05
N SER A 14 -3.17 -6.22 23.05
CA SER A 14 -3.98 -6.01 24.25
C SER A 14 -5.03 -4.92 23.96
N LEU A 15 -6.28 -5.13 24.39
CA LEU A 15 -7.39 -4.19 24.22
C LEU A 15 -7.09 -2.78 24.77
N ALA A 16 -6.10 -2.66 25.66
CA ALA A 16 -5.62 -1.40 26.22
C ALA A 16 -4.90 -0.51 25.18
N GLU A 17 -4.18 -1.09 24.21
CA GLU A 17 -3.54 -0.32 23.12
C GLU A 17 -4.55 0.15 22.08
N ALA A 18 -5.61 -0.63 21.84
CA ALA A 18 -6.68 -0.28 20.90
C ALA A 18 -7.55 0.92 21.36
N ILE A 19 -7.54 1.25 22.66
CA ILE A 19 -8.40 2.29 23.26
C ILE A 19 -7.59 3.56 23.62
N GLY A 20 -6.28 3.60 23.34
CA GLY A 20 -5.48 4.83 23.49
C GLY A 20 -5.22 5.28 24.94
N VAL A 21 -5.21 4.35 25.90
CA VAL A 21 -4.65 4.63 27.24
C VAL A 21 -3.17 4.29 27.19
N SER A 22 -2.35 5.28 26.89
CA SER A 22 -0.90 5.17 26.84
C SER A 22 -0.33 4.79 28.21
N ASN A 23 0.30 3.61 28.30
CA ASN A 23 1.30 3.37 29.33
C ASN A 23 2.63 3.90 28.81
N THR A 24 3.14 4.91 29.51
CA THR A 24 4.47 5.47 29.33
C THR A 24 5.54 4.39 29.49
N GLY A 25 6.32 4.14 28.43
CA GLY A 25 7.67 3.54 28.55
C GLY A 25 7.86 2.09 28.11
N GLY A 26 7.25 1.64 27.01
CA GLY A 26 7.59 0.35 26.37
C GLY A 26 7.69 0.50 24.85
N GLU A 27 8.67 -0.17 24.23
CA GLU A 27 8.85 -0.21 22.76
C GLU A 27 7.56 -0.67 22.08
N THR A 28 6.97 0.24 21.30
CA THR A 28 5.77 0.00 20.50
C THR A 28 6.15 -0.87 19.30
N LYS A 29 5.93 -2.18 19.38
CA LYS A 29 5.96 -3.03 18.19
C LYS A 29 4.73 -2.71 17.35
N SER A 30 4.92 -1.87 16.33
CA SER A 30 3.87 -1.56 15.37
C SER A 30 3.44 -2.85 14.66
N VAL A 31 2.16 -3.24 14.79
CA VAL A 31 1.57 -4.34 14.02
C VAL A 31 1.53 -3.91 12.55
N SER A 32 2.55 -4.28 11.78
CA SER A 32 2.59 -4.03 10.34
C SER A 32 2.00 -5.21 9.59
N LEU A 33 0.92 -4.97 8.86
CA LEU A 33 0.34 -5.92 7.91
C LEU A 33 1.42 -6.45 6.94
N PRO A 34 1.50 -7.77 6.66
CA PRO A 34 2.47 -8.31 5.73
C PRO A 34 2.44 -7.62 4.37
N ARG A 35 3.62 -7.37 3.80
CA ARG A 35 3.76 -6.62 2.55
C ARG A 35 4.17 -7.54 1.41
N VAL A 36 3.48 -7.42 0.29
CA VAL A 36 3.78 -8.16 -0.94
C VAL A 36 4.27 -7.19 -2.01
N ASN A 37 5.46 -7.42 -2.53
CA ASN A 37 6.08 -6.59 -3.57
C ASN A 37 6.59 -7.47 -4.71
N LEU A 38 6.35 -7.05 -5.95
CA LEU A 38 6.95 -7.67 -7.13
C LEU A 38 8.44 -7.29 -7.23
N THR A 39 9.32 -8.27 -7.36
CA THR A 39 10.74 -8.02 -7.63
C THR A 39 10.94 -7.77 -9.13
N HIS A 40 11.62 -6.69 -9.47
CA HIS A 40 11.93 -6.36 -10.87
C HIS A 40 13.25 -6.95 -11.36
N ASN A 41 14.18 -7.22 -10.44
CA ASN A 41 15.47 -7.80 -10.72
C ASN A 41 15.65 -9.07 -9.87
N GLY A 42 16.31 -10.07 -10.43
CA GLY A 42 16.72 -11.26 -9.70
C GLY A 42 17.72 -10.98 -8.58
N ILE A 43 17.70 -11.82 -7.55
CA ILE A 43 18.72 -11.83 -6.51
C ILE A 43 19.79 -12.84 -6.93
N MET A 44 21.03 -12.37 -7.06
CA MET A 44 22.17 -13.22 -7.39
C MET A 44 22.78 -13.82 -6.12
N GLY A 45 22.97 -15.13 -6.10
CA GLY A 45 23.63 -15.87 -5.04
C GLY A 45 24.67 -16.83 -5.59
N SER A 46 25.38 -17.51 -4.70
CA SER A 46 26.36 -18.53 -5.06
C SER A 46 25.78 -19.90 -4.74
N ILE A 47 25.58 -20.74 -5.76
CA ILE A 47 25.17 -22.13 -5.57
C ILE A 47 26.33 -23.06 -5.92
N GLU A 48 26.43 -24.19 -5.23
CA GLU A 48 27.43 -25.20 -5.53
C GLU A 48 26.85 -26.20 -6.55
N VAL A 49 27.37 -26.17 -7.77
CA VAL A 49 26.99 -27.12 -8.83
C VAL A 49 28.20 -27.96 -9.15
N ASN A 50 28.12 -29.27 -8.91
CA ASN A 50 29.20 -30.23 -9.15
C ASN A 50 30.52 -29.88 -8.44
N GLY A 51 30.46 -29.40 -7.18
CA GLY A 51 31.64 -29.05 -6.38
C GLY A 51 32.33 -27.75 -6.80
N LYS A 52 31.68 -26.93 -7.63
CA LYS A 52 32.15 -25.58 -8.00
C LYS A 52 31.07 -24.56 -7.66
N SER A 53 31.47 -23.49 -6.98
CA SER A 53 30.58 -22.36 -6.70
C SER A 53 30.33 -21.57 -7.99
N VAL A 54 29.08 -21.52 -8.43
CA VAL A 54 28.61 -20.75 -9.58
C VAL A 54 27.72 -19.62 -9.07
N LYS A 55 28.01 -18.38 -9.50
CA LYS A 55 27.16 -17.24 -9.22
C LYS A 55 25.97 -17.27 -10.18
N THR A 56 24.78 -17.51 -9.65
CA THR A 56 23.54 -17.61 -10.41
C THR A 56 22.44 -16.80 -9.74
N GLU A 57 21.34 -16.60 -10.43
CA GLU A 57 20.11 -16.06 -9.85
C GLU A 57 19.48 -17.10 -8.92
N VAL A 58 19.40 -16.77 -7.64
CA VAL A 58 18.84 -17.64 -6.59
C VAL A 58 17.37 -17.31 -6.30
N VAL A 59 16.97 -16.05 -6.50
CA VAL A 59 15.56 -15.64 -6.52
C VAL A 59 15.29 -15.01 -7.88
N PRO A 60 14.39 -15.57 -8.70
CA PRO A 60 14.16 -15.06 -10.04
C PRO A 60 13.48 -13.68 -10.04
N SER A 61 13.85 -12.88 -11.03
CA SER A 61 13.09 -11.75 -11.57
C SER A 61 11.59 -12.08 -11.65
N GLY A 62 10.74 -11.17 -11.19
CA GLY A 62 9.29 -11.38 -11.18
C GLY A 62 8.76 -12.22 -10.01
N SER A 63 9.62 -12.64 -9.07
CA SER A 63 9.17 -13.21 -7.79
C SER A 63 8.43 -12.19 -6.94
N TYR A 64 7.59 -12.67 -6.03
CA TYR A 64 6.91 -11.86 -5.04
C TYR A 64 7.63 -11.94 -3.71
N LYS A 65 8.22 -10.82 -3.27
CA LYS A 65 8.76 -10.65 -1.92
C LYS A 65 7.60 -10.47 -0.95
N ILE A 66 7.49 -11.37 0.01
CA ILE A 66 6.49 -11.39 1.08
C ILE A 66 7.21 -11.11 2.39
N THR A 67 6.93 -9.96 2.99
CA THR A 67 7.53 -9.52 4.25
C THR A 67 6.50 -9.65 5.38
N GLN A 68 6.73 -10.58 6.30
CA GLN A 68 5.90 -10.86 7.47
C GLN A 68 6.57 -10.27 8.73
N GLY A 69 6.30 -9.01 9.06
CA GLY A 69 7.01 -8.32 10.14
C GLY A 69 8.44 -7.89 9.75
N GLU A 70 9.27 -7.56 10.73
CA GLU A 70 10.57 -6.91 10.50
C GLU A 70 11.63 -7.84 9.89
N ASP A 71 11.66 -9.12 10.28
CA ASP A 71 12.77 -10.03 9.95
C ASP A 71 12.37 -11.31 9.18
N ASN A 72 11.09 -11.51 8.89
CA ASN A 72 10.64 -12.70 8.15
C ASN A 72 10.28 -12.32 6.71
N VAL A 73 11.21 -12.61 5.79
CA VAL A 73 11.06 -12.35 4.37
C VAL A 73 11.17 -13.66 3.60
N VAL A 74 10.16 -13.94 2.78
CA VAL A 74 10.14 -15.08 1.87
C VAL A 74 9.80 -14.62 0.46
N TYR A 75 10.19 -15.42 -0.54
CA TYR A 75 9.93 -15.16 -1.94
C TYR A 75 9.15 -16.33 -2.54
N SER A 76 8.16 -16.03 -3.38
CA SER A 76 7.45 -17.04 -4.16
C SER A 76 7.16 -16.51 -5.56
N VAL A 77 7.28 -17.38 -6.57
CA VAL A 77 7.06 -16.99 -7.98
C VAL A 77 5.57 -16.89 -8.30
N ASN A 78 4.75 -17.79 -7.72
CA ASN A 78 3.33 -17.90 -8.03
C ASN A 78 2.45 -18.00 -6.78
N PRO A 79 2.48 -17.00 -5.87
CA PRO A 79 1.56 -16.98 -4.75
C PRO A 79 0.11 -16.85 -5.24
N SER A 80 -0.83 -17.40 -4.47
CA SER A 80 -2.26 -17.25 -4.71
C SER A 80 -2.83 -16.20 -3.78
N ILE A 81 -3.64 -15.29 -4.29
CA ILE A 81 -4.25 -14.21 -3.52
C ILE A 81 -5.77 -14.21 -3.65
N ARG A 82 -6.46 -13.74 -2.62
CA ARG A 82 -7.89 -13.45 -2.62
C ARG A 82 -8.08 -11.98 -2.25
N ILE A 83 -8.69 -11.20 -3.14
CA ILE A 83 -8.77 -9.73 -3.01
C ILE A 83 -10.03 -9.35 -2.23
N PHE A 84 -9.85 -8.62 -1.12
CA PHE A 84 -10.94 -8.12 -0.28
C PHE A 84 -11.23 -6.65 -0.52
N ALA A 85 -10.19 -5.83 -0.68
CA ALA A 85 -10.34 -4.42 -0.96
C ALA A 85 -9.27 -3.91 -1.91
N VAL A 86 -9.66 -2.92 -2.72
CA VAL A 86 -8.73 -2.14 -3.53
C VAL A 86 -8.92 -0.67 -3.19
N ARG A 87 -7.82 0.02 -2.93
CA ARG A 87 -7.77 1.47 -2.73
C ARG A 87 -6.79 2.11 -3.68
N GLN A 88 -6.90 3.42 -3.77
CA GLN A 88 -6.04 4.28 -4.55
C GLN A 88 -5.60 5.46 -3.69
N GLN A 89 -4.38 5.91 -3.91
CA GLN A 89 -3.88 7.15 -3.31
C GLN A 89 -2.92 7.84 -4.29
N TRP A 90 -2.74 9.14 -4.11
CA TRP A 90 -1.61 9.85 -4.69
C TRP A 90 -0.40 9.72 -3.77
N SER A 91 0.79 9.60 -4.36
CA SER A 91 2.05 9.61 -3.62
C SER A 91 3.10 10.45 -4.33
N LYS A 92 3.92 11.16 -3.58
CA LYS A 92 5.05 11.96 -4.09
C LYS A 92 6.23 11.85 -3.13
N TRP A 93 7.42 11.63 -3.67
CA TRP A 93 8.64 11.74 -2.86
C TRP A 93 8.96 13.21 -2.60
N ASP A 94 9.15 13.54 -1.33
CA ASP A 94 9.73 14.82 -0.93
C ASP A 94 11.20 14.59 -0.59
N SER A 95 12.09 15.18 -1.39
CA SER A 95 13.53 15.08 -1.18
C SER A 95 14.02 15.91 0.01
N SER A 96 13.28 16.92 0.43
CA SER A 96 13.67 17.79 1.56
C SER A 96 13.35 17.16 2.91
N GLU A 97 12.21 16.48 3.02
CA GLU A 97 11.82 15.74 4.22
C GLU A 97 12.27 14.27 4.19
N GLU A 98 12.84 13.80 3.08
CA GLU A 98 13.21 12.40 2.80
C GLU A 98 12.06 11.42 3.06
N LYS A 99 10.84 11.83 2.68
CA LYS A 99 9.60 11.09 2.99
C LYS A 99 8.68 11.00 1.79
N MET A 100 7.90 9.92 1.76
CA MET A 100 6.80 9.76 0.81
C MET A 100 5.55 10.47 1.34
N MET A 101 5.16 11.56 0.69
CA MET A 101 3.90 12.25 0.93
C MET A 101 2.76 11.48 0.26
N LYS A 102 1.62 11.40 0.94
CA LYS A 102 0.48 10.57 0.53
C LYS A 102 -0.84 11.29 0.78
N THR A 103 -1.83 10.99 -0.06
CA THR A 103 -3.23 11.31 0.25
C THR A 103 -3.87 10.19 1.07
N VAL A 104 -5.02 10.47 1.67
CA VAL A 104 -5.92 9.41 2.15
C VAL A 104 -6.18 8.40 1.03
N MET A 105 -6.28 7.13 1.43
CA MET A 105 -6.70 6.03 0.59
C MET A 105 -8.19 6.14 0.29
N SER A 106 -8.55 6.06 -0.99
CA SER A 106 -9.92 6.17 -1.50
C SER A 106 -10.22 5.07 -2.52
N THR A 107 -11.49 4.83 -2.83
CA THR A 107 -11.89 3.90 -3.90
C THR A 107 -11.51 4.42 -5.29
N ASP A 108 -11.46 5.75 -5.46
CA ASP A 108 -10.98 6.42 -6.65
C ASP A 108 -10.23 7.72 -6.33
N LEU A 109 -9.67 8.34 -7.37
CA LEU A 109 -8.87 9.57 -7.29
C LEU A 109 -9.58 10.76 -7.94
N LYS A 110 -10.91 10.71 -8.07
CA LYS A 110 -11.69 11.76 -8.75
C LYS A 110 -11.98 12.96 -7.85
N GLY A 111 -12.06 12.73 -6.54
CA GLY A 111 -12.29 13.78 -5.55
C GLY A 111 -11.02 14.49 -5.09
N ASP A 112 -11.21 15.52 -4.27
CA ASP A 112 -10.14 16.20 -3.57
C ASP A 112 -9.80 15.42 -2.29
N LEU A 113 -8.66 14.72 -2.32
CA LEU A 113 -8.22 13.88 -1.23
C LEU A 113 -7.26 14.67 -0.33
N LYS A 114 -7.60 14.76 0.96
CA LYS A 114 -6.69 15.33 1.96
C LYS A 114 -5.35 14.60 1.96
N ASP A 115 -4.28 15.37 2.16
CA ASP A 115 -2.91 14.85 2.10
C ASP A 115 -2.04 15.23 3.30
N SER A 116 -0.91 14.52 3.41
CA SER A 116 0.09 14.72 4.46
C SER A 116 0.86 16.04 4.38
N MET A 117 0.58 16.88 3.37
CA MET A 117 1.15 18.24 3.24
C MET A 117 0.19 19.31 3.80
N GLY A 118 -0.99 18.94 4.30
CA GLY A 118 -2.01 19.92 4.72
C GLY A 118 -2.84 20.47 3.56
N GLY A 119 -2.69 19.91 2.35
CA GLY A 119 -3.41 20.32 1.17
C GLY A 119 -4.36 19.26 0.65
N PHE A 120 -4.64 19.33 -0.65
CA PHE A 120 -5.40 18.32 -1.37
C PHE A 120 -4.59 17.79 -2.55
N ASN A 121 -4.67 16.48 -2.78
CA ASN A 121 -4.09 15.77 -3.92
C ASN A 121 -2.58 16.02 -4.12
N LEU A 122 -1.84 16.38 -3.07
CA LEU A 122 -0.42 16.76 -3.11
C LEU A 122 -0.15 17.96 -4.02
N GLY A 123 -1.14 18.86 -4.14
CA GLY A 123 -1.13 20.00 -5.04
C GLY A 123 -1.40 19.65 -6.51
N ARG A 124 -1.74 18.39 -6.82
CA ARG A 124 -2.11 17.99 -8.19
C ARG A 124 -3.42 18.67 -8.57
N PRO A 125 -3.48 19.39 -9.72
CA PRO A 125 -4.75 19.90 -10.24
C PRO A 125 -5.74 18.77 -10.48
N SER A 126 -6.96 18.95 -9.97
CA SER A 126 -8.09 18.04 -10.19
C SER A 126 -8.71 18.25 -11.58
N GLY A 127 -9.30 17.20 -12.17
CA GLY A 127 -10.01 17.28 -13.44
C GLY A 127 -9.22 16.86 -14.69
N TYR A 128 -9.90 16.92 -15.84
CA TYR A 128 -9.35 16.59 -17.15
C TYR A 128 -8.61 17.80 -17.72
N ILE A 129 -7.40 17.56 -18.25
CA ILE A 129 -6.60 18.58 -18.94
C ILE A 129 -6.74 18.31 -20.43
N GLU A 130 -7.51 19.14 -21.13
CA GLU A 130 -7.79 18.99 -22.56
C GLU A 130 -6.55 19.27 -23.41
N ASP A 131 -5.86 20.38 -23.14
CA ASP A 131 -4.62 20.74 -23.81
C ASP A 131 -3.43 20.60 -22.87
N TRP A 132 -2.82 19.41 -22.87
CA TRP A 132 -1.59 19.18 -22.11
C TRP A 132 -0.44 20.07 -22.56
N ALA A 133 -0.39 20.52 -23.83
CA ALA A 133 0.74 21.28 -24.34
C ALA A 133 0.79 22.69 -23.74
N SER A 134 -0.36 23.33 -23.50
CA SER A 134 -0.47 24.68 -22.91
C SER A 134 -0.27 24.73 -21.40
N VAL A 135 -0.26 23.59 -20.70
CA VAL A 135 0.02 23.57 -19.26
C VAL A 135 1.45 24.05 -18.98
N PRO A 136 1.67 24.98 -18.02
CA PRO A 136 3.01 25.41 -17.64
C PRO A 136 3.92 24.25 -17.26
N GLU A 137 5.21 24.32 -17.62
CA GLU A 137 6.14 23.18 -17.40
C GLU A 137 6.26 22.82 -15.90
N LYS A 138 6.27 23.81 -15.01
CA LYS A 138 6.25 23.57 -13.56
C LYS A 138 5.06 22.70 -13.11
N THR A 139 3.88 22.92 -13.70
CA THR A 139 2.68 22.14 -13.39
C THR A 139 2.76 20.75 -14.01
N LYS A 140 3.33 20.61 -15.21
CA LYS A 140 3.59 19.30 -15.83
C LYS A 140 4.53 18.46 -14.98
N ASP A 141 5.62 19.05 -14.50
CA ASP A 141 6.60 18.38 -13.65
C ASP A 141 6.01 17.99 -12.30
N LEU A 142 5.19 18.86 -11.70
CA LEU A 142 4.42 18.51 -10.50
C LEU A 142 3.54 17.29 -10.76
N ILE A 143 2.73 17.30 -11.82
CA ILE A 143 1.86 16.18 -12.18
C ILE A 143 2.66 14.90 -12.45
N ARG A 144 3.81 15.00 -13.12
CA ARG A 144 4.70 13.84 -13.39
C ARG A 144 5.34 13.30 -12.11
N SER A 145 5.64 14.16 -11.14
CA SER A 145 6.24 13.76 -9.86
C SER A 145 5.25 13.00 -8.98
N ILE A 146 3.96 13.29 -9.10
CA ILE A 146 2.88 12.67 -8.33
C ILE A 146 2.45 11.36 -9.01
N LYS A 147 2.59 10.25 -8.29
CA LYS A 147 2.28 8.91 -8.79
C LYS A 147 0.96 8.42 -8.23
N ARG A 148 0.14 7.82 -9.10
CA ARG A 148 -1.02 7.03 -8.71
C ARG A 148 -0.54 5.70 -8.15
N LYS A 149 -1.01 5.34 -6.97
CA LYS A 149 -0.79 4.03 -6.35
C LYS A 149 -2.12 3.31 -6.24
N LYS A 150 -2.16 2.04 -6.68
CA LYS A 150 -3.26 1.12 -6.34
C LYS A 150 -2.77 0.19 -5.25
N ILE A 151 -3.59 0.00 -4.24
CA ILE A 151 -3.26 -0.77 -3.05
C ILE A 151 -4.28 -1.89 -2.95
N VAL A 152 -3.79 -3.13 -2.97
CA VAL A 152 -4.61 -4.34 -2.85
C VAL A 152 -4.47 -4.84 -1.42
N PHE A 153 -5.61 -5.11 -0.80
CA PHE A 153 -5.72 -5.78 0.49
C PHE A 153 -6.42 -7.12 0.29
N GLY A 154 -5.90 -8.15 0.93
CA GLY A 154 -6.44 -9.49 0.76
C GLY A 154 -5.74 -10.54 1.58
N MET A 155 -6.05 -11.79 1.26
CA MET A 155 -5.44 -12.97 1.88
C MET A 155 -4.53 -13.66 0.87
N LEU A 156 -3.37 -14.14 1.31
CA LEU A 156 -2.34 -14.76 0.47
C LEU A 156 -1.99 -16.15 0.99
N THR A 157 -1.80 -17.09 0.06
CA THR A 157 -1.08 -18.34 0.27
C THR A 157 0.08 -18.42 -0.72
N ALA A 158 1.14 -19.13 -0.36
CA ALA A 158 2.32 -19.26 -1.20
C ALA A 158 2.94 -20.64 -1.05
N ASN A 159 3.21 -21.28 -2.18
CA ASN A 159 3.97 -22.53 -2.26
C ASN A 159 5.38 -22.22 -2.77
N ASP A 160 6.25 -23.23 -2.68
CA ASP A 160 7.63 -23.18 -3.19
C ASP A 160 8.38 -21.92 -2.72
N CYS A 161 8.16 -21.55 -1.47
CA CYS A 161 8.78 -20.38 -0.88
C CYS A 161 10.29 -20.59 -0.73
N ILE A 162 11.05 -19.53 -0.99
CA ILE A 162 12.50 -19.50 -0.79
C ILE A 162 12.93 -18.28 0.03
N ASP A 163 14.07 -18.37 0.70
CA ASP A 163 14.73 -17.22 1.36
C ASP A 163 15.56 -16.37 0.36
N GLU A 164 16.22 -15.31 0.85
CA GLU A 164 17.08 -14.44 0.03
C GLU A 164 18.30 -15.16 -0.57
N ALA A 165 18.71 -16.30 -0.01
CA ALA A 165 19.79 -17.13 -0.51
C ALA A 165 19.31 -18.22 -1.49
N GLY A 166 18.00 -18.32 -1.72
CA GLY A 166 17.37 -19.34 -2.56
C GLY A 166 17.18 -20.69 -1.88
N ASN A 167 17.33 -20.78 -0.55
CA ASN A 167 17.04 -22.01 0.16
C ASN A 167 15.52 -22.16 0.31
N PRO A 168 14.97 -23.38 0.12
CA PRO A 168 13.56 -23.63 0.38
C PRO A 168 13.18 -23.33 1.83
N VAL A 169 12.06 -22.65 2.01
CA VAL A 169 11.42 -22.40 3.31
C VAL A 169 9.99 -22.92 3.30
N GLY A 170 9.36 -22.96 4.47
CA GLY A 170 7.99 -23.45 4.62
C GLY A 170 7.00 -22.71 3.71
N ALA A 171 6.07 -23.45 3.13
CA ALA A 171 4.94 -22.87 2.41
C ALA A 171 4.03 -22.09 3.37
N ILE A 172 3.37 -21.07 2.85
CA ILE A 172 2.29 -20.35 3.52
C ILE A 172 0.98 -21.02 3.08
N THR A 173 0.59 -22.07 3.81
CA THR A 173 -0.61 -22.85 3.50
C THR A 173 -1.88 -22.24 4.09
N ASP A 174 -1.78 -21.70 5.30
CA ASP A 174 -2.87 -20.97 5.93
C ASP A 174 -2.91 -19.54 5.38
N PRO A 175 -4.05 -19.05 4.86
CA PRO A 175 -4.12 -17.72 4.28
C PRO A 175 -3.75 -16.63 5.28
N VAL A 176 -2.76 -15.80 4.93
CA VAL A 176 -2.32 -14.66 5.73
C VAL A 176 -2.80 -13.34 5.12
N PRO A 177 -3.17 -12.34 5.93
CA PRO A 177 -3.58 -11.04 5.41
C PRO A 177 -2.36 -10.31 4.83
N PHE A 178 -2.56 -9.54 3.77
CA PHE A 178 -1.49 -8.79 3.11
C PHE A 178 -1.94 -7.44 2.56
N VAL A 179 -0.96 -6.57 2.34
CA VAL A 179 -1.07 -5.36 1.52
C VAL A 179 -0.05 -5.39 0.38
N CYS A 180 -0.49 -5.00 -0.81
CA CYS A 180 0.35 -4.86 -1.99
C CYS A 180 0.15 -3.49 -2.64
N GLU A 181 1.20 -2.67 -2.68
CA GLU A 181 1.23 -1.51 -3.57
C GLU A 181 1.56 -1.98 -4.99
N VAL A 182 0.56 -1.95 -5.87
CA VAL A 182 0.72 -2.43 -7.25
C VAL A 182 1.67 -1.50 -8.02
N PRO A 183 2.73 -2.03 -8.67
CA PRO A 183 3.62 -1.24 -9.48
C PRO A 183 2.86 -0.48 -10.58
N PRO A 184 3.25 0.75 -10.95
CA PRO A 184 2.57 1.51 -12.00
C PRO A 184 2.44 0.74 -13.32
N SER A 185 3.48 -0.02 -13.70
CA SER A 185 3.49 -0.91 -14.87
C SER A 185 2.40 -1.97 -14.86
N SER A 186 1.98 -2.40 -13.67
CA SER A 186 1.08 -3.53 -13.45
C SER A 186 -0.38 -3.13 -13.23
N THR A 187 -0.67 -1.82 -13.16
CA THR A 187 -2.03 -1.30 -12.92
C THR A 187 -3.05 -1.79 -13.96
N LYS A 188 -2.65 -1.89 -15.23
CA LYS A 188 -3.50 -2.42 -16.31
C LYS A 188 -3.85 -3.90 -16.10
N SER A 189 -2.92 -4.68 -15.54
CA SER A 189 -3.10 -6.10 -15.27
C SER A 189 -4.16 -6.32 -14.19
N LEU A 190 -4.03 -5.60 -13.07
CA LEU A 190 -5.06 -5.60 -12.01
C LEU A 190 -6.42 -5.16 -12.57
N ASP A 191 -6.47 -4.06 -13.32
CA ASP A 191 -7.73 -3.54 -13.86
C ASP A 191 -8.40 -4.48 -14.85
N GLY A 192 -7.60 -5.15 -15.70
CA GLY A 192 -8.09 -6.18 -16.59
C GLY A 192 -8.75 -7.34 -15.83
N ALA A 193 -8.08 -7.84 -14.79
CA ALA A 193 -8.58 -8.93 -13.95
C ALA A 193 -9.88 -8.56 -13.22
N LEU A 194 -9.94 -7.39 -12.58
CA LEU A 194 -11.14 -6.91 -11.87
C LEU A 194 -12.30 -6.62 -12.84
N THR A 195 -12.01 -6.04 -14.01
CA THR A 195 -13.02 -5.78 -15.04
C THR A 195 -13.60 -7.08 -15.60
N ALA A 196 -12.79 -8.12 -15.76
CA ALA A 196 -13.24 -9.42 -16.23
C ALA A 196 -14.26 -10.07 -15.26
N LEU A 197 -14.05 -9.92 -13.95
CA LEU A 197 -15.03 -10.35 -12.93
C LEU A 197 -16.27 -9.46 -12.93
N THR A 198 -16.10 -8.14 -12.99
CA THR A 198 -17.21 -7.17 -13.01
C THR A 198 -18.16 -7.42 -14.17
N ARG A 199 -17.63 -7.70 -15.37
CA ARG A 199 -18.44 -8.06 -16.56
C ARG A 199 -19.29 -9.32 -16.38
N LYS A 200 -18.92 -10.19 -15.44
CA LYS A 200 -19.65 -11.41 -15.08
C LYS A 200 -20.51 -11.23 -13.83
N ASN A 201 -20.58 -10.02 -13.27
CA ASN A 201 -21.26 -9.73 -12.01
C ASN A 201 -20.73 -10.57 -10.83
N ILE A 202 -19.40 -10.78 -10.80
CA ILE A 202 -18.70 -11.54 -9.76
C ILE A 202 -17.87 -10.58 -8.93
N LEU A 203 -17.91 -10.72 -7.61
CA LEU A 203 -17.07 -9.93 -6.70
C LEU A 203 -15.64 -10.51 -6.66
N PRO A 204 -14.60 -9.68 -6.53
CA PRO A 204 -13.21 -10.15 -6.42
C PRO A 204 -12.97 -11.16 -5.30
N ILE A 205 -13.69 -11.03 -4.19
CA ILE A 205 -13.63 -11.95 -3.05
C ILE A 205 -14.14 -13.36 -3.39
N GLN A 206 -14.90 -13.54 -4.48
CA GLN A 206 -15.44 -14.85 -4.87
C GLN A 206 -14.46 -15.66 -5.71
N TYR A 207 -13.23 -15.18 -5.90
CA TYR A 207 -12.19 -15.86 -6.66
C TYR A 207 -10.83 -15.68 -6.03
N THR A 208 -9.97 -16.69 -6.17
CA THR A 208 -8.53 -16.51 -6.02
C THR A 208 -7.91 -16.05 -7.34
N PHE A 209 -6.73 -15.44 -7.24
CA PHE A 209 -5.88 -15.09 -8.36
C PHE A 209 -4.51 -15.69 -8.14
N ASN A 210 -4.03 -16.43 -9.14
CA ASN A 210 -2.65 -16.91 -9.14
C ASN A 210 -1.78 -15.80 -9.72
N LEU A 211 -0.89 -15.27 -8.89
CA LEU A 211 0.04 -14.26 -9.32
C LEU A 211 1.13 -14.86 -10.20
N ALA A 212 1.56 -14.10 -11.19
CA ALA A 212 2.70 -14.41 -12.03
C ALA A 212 3.36 -13.10 -12.47
N ALA A 213 4.44 -13.18 -13.25
CA ALA A 213 5.08 -12.00 -13.80
C ALA A 213 5.47 -12.22 -15.26
N ASP A 214 5.27 -11.19 -16.08
CA ASP A 214 5.92 -11.06 -17.38
C ASP A 214 7.10 -10.11 -17.26
N GLU A 215 8.06 -10.22 -18.18
CA GLU A 215 9.15 -9.25 -18.31
C GLU A 215 8.91 -8.32 -19.50
N ASP A 216 9.30 -7.06 -19.36
CA ASP A 216 9.30 -6.07 -20.44
C ASP A 216 10.56 -5.21 -20.37
N ASN A 217 10.87 -4.48 -21.44
CA ASN A 217 12.12 -3.75 -21.61
C ASN A 217 11.92 -2.24 -21.43
N LEU A 218 12.85 -1.61 -20.72
CA LEU A 218 13.01 -0.17 -20.71
C LEU A 218 13.83 0.28 -21.93
N PRO A 219 13.69 1.54 -22.40
CA PRO A 219 14.46 2.06 -23.54
C PRO A 219 15.98 2.04 -23.35
N ASN A 220 16.46 1.95 -22.11
CA ASN A 220 17.88 1.86 -21.76
C ASN A 220 18.43 0.43 -21.77
N GLY A 221 17.62 -0.58 -22.14
CA GLY A 221 18.00 -1.98 -22.21
C GLY A 221 17.83 -2.78 -20.90
N ASN A 222 17.42 -2.15 -19.80
CA ASN A 222 17.10 -2.86 -18.56
C ASN A 222 15.70 -3.49 -18.65
N THR A 223 15.51 -4.67 -18.07
CA THR A 223 14.19 -5.31 -17.96
C THR A 223 13.46 -4.88 -16.68
N TYR A 224 12.14 -5.03 -16.67
CA TYR A 224 11.32 -4.87 -15.49
C TYR A 224 10.15 -5.86 -15.51
N ALA A 225 9.80 -6.37 -14.33
CA ALA A 225 8.66 -7.26 -14.18
C ALA A 225 7.30 -6.51 -14.19
N ILE A 226 6.28 -7.17 -14.75
CA ILE A 226 4.87 -6.76 -14.77
C ILE A 226 4.04 -7.87 -14.12
N MET A 227 3.36 -7.55 -13.01
CA MET A 227 2.47 -8.48 -12.32
C MET A 227 1.34 -8.93 -13.25
N LYS A 228 1.04 -10.23 -13.22
CA LYS A 228 -0.09 -10.89 -13.85
C LYS A 228 -0.99 -11.50 -12.79
N LEU A 229 -2.29 -11.34 -12.99
CA LEU A 229 -3.32 -11.96 -12.16
C LEU A 229 -4.08 -12.95 -13.04
N ASN A 230 -3.71 -14.22 -12.93
CA ASN A 230 -4.41 -15.30 -13.60
C ASN A 230 -5.60 -15.72 -12.75
N ALA A 231 -6.73 -16.04 -13.38
CA ALA A 231 -7.90 -16.54 -12.65
C ALA A 231 -7.53 -17.85 -11.94
N GLY A 232 -7.77 -17.89 -10.63
CA GLY A 232 -7.70 -19.10 -9.83
C GLY A 232 -9.08 -19.72 -9.65
N ASP A 233 -9.31 -20.28 -8.47
CA ASP A 233 -10.51 -21.01 -8.12
C ASP A 233 -11.62 -20.09 -7.66
N LYS A 234 -12.86 -20.52 -7.89
CA LYS A 234 -14.03 -19.88 -7.31
C LYS A 234 -14.10 -20.22 -5.81
N VAL A 235 -14.40 -19.22 -5.00
CA VAL A 235 -14.58 -19.33 -3.55
C VAL A 235 -15.97 -18.85 -3.18
N ASP A 236 -16.68 -19.63 -2.38
CA ASP A 236 -17.97 -19.22 -1.83
C ASP A 236 -17.76 -18.24 -0.68
N ILE A 237 -18.64 -17.24 -0.58
CA ILE A 237 -18.55 -16.24 0.49
C ILE A 237 -19.04 -16.87 1.79
N SER A 238 -18.22 -16.80 2.83
CA SER A 238 -18.57 -17.26 4.18
C SER A 238 -18.80 -16.09 5.14
N PRO A 239 -19.40 -16.30 6.32
CA PRO A 239 -19.53 -15.25 7.33
C PRO A 239 -18.18 -14.67 7.78
N GLU A 240 -17.13 -15.49 7.85
CA GLU A 240 -15.77 -15.06 8.22
C GLU A 240 -15.22 -13.99 7.26
N ASP A 241 -15.61 -14.05 5.99
CA ASP A 241 -15.20 -13.05 4.98
C ASP A 241 -15.68 -11.65 5.33
N GLN A 242 -16.84 -11.52 5.99
CA GLN A 242 -17.36 -10.22 6.42
C GLN A 242 -16.51 -9.64 7.55
N THR A 243 -16.05 -10.48 8.47
CA THR A 243 -15.13 -10.09 9.54
C THR A 243 -13.79 -9.65 8.94
N THR A 244 -13.18 -10.47 8.07
CA THR A 244 -11.92 -10.13 7.41
C THR A 244 -12.03 -8.84 6.57
N LEU A 245 -13.14 -8.64 5.87
CA LEU A 245 -13.38 -7.38 5.15
C LEU A 245 -13.42 -6.20 6.11
N LYS A 246 -14.13 -6.33 7.22
CA LYS A 246 -14.21 -5.27 8.24
C LYS A 246 -12.82 -4.94 8.79
N ASP A 247 -12.02 -5.94 9.13
CA ASP A 247 -10.66 -5.74 9.64
C ASP A 247 -9.78 -4.95 8.65
N PHE A 248 -9.92 -5.22 7.34
CA PHE A 248 -9.23 -4.41 6.32
C PHE A 248 -9.76 -2.97 6.23
N MET A 249 -11.07 -2.75 6.40
CA MET A 249 -11.64 -1.39 6.41
C MET A 249 -11.15 -0.61 7.63
N ASP A 250 -11.15 -1.22 8.81
CA ASP A 250 -10.66 -0.63 10.05
C ASP A 250 -9.15 -0.28 9.93
N TYR A 251 -8.35 -1.15 9.29
CA TYR A 251 -6.95 -0.86 8.99
C TYR A 251 -6.78 0.33 8.02
N ILE A 252 -7.59 0.41 6.96
CA ILE A 252 -7.55 1.53 6.01
C ILE A 252 -7.93 2.84 6.71
N GLU A 253 -8.95 2.82 7.56
CA GLU A 253 -9.38 3.98 8.35
C GLU A 253 -8.27 4.43 9.31
N TYR A 254 -7.63 3.49 9.99
CA TYR A 254 -6.47 3.75 10.85
C TYR A 254 -5.30 4.37 10.06
N GLN A 255 -4.97 3.87 8.86
CA GLN A 255 -3.93 4.49 8.03
C GLN A 255 -4.32 5.90 7.56
N ASN A 256 -5.60 6.10 7.24
CA ASN A 256 -6.11 7.41 6.83
C ASN A 256 -6.11 8.42 7.97
N SER A 257 -6.38 8.01 9.21
CA SER A 257 -6.41 8.92 10.36
C SER A 257 -5.04 9.60 10.57
N TYR A 258 -3.94 8.90 10.35
CA TYR A 258 -2.59 9.49 10.41
C TYR A 258 -2.36 10.58 9.35
N ILE A 259 -2.92 10.40 8.15
CA ILE A 259 -2.84 11.42 7.09
C ILE A 259 -3.76 12.60 7.43
N LEU A 260 -4.95 12.33 7.96
CA LEU A 260 -5.89 13.37 8.39
C LEU A 260 -5.32 14.19 9.55
N GLN A 261 -4.63 13.57 10.50
CA GLN A 261 -3.96 14.27 11.59
C GLN A 261 -2.87 15.22 11.04
N GLN A 262 -1.99 14.73 10.17
CA GLN A 262 -0.99 15.59 9.52
C GLN A 262 -1.64 16.71 8.70
N TRP A 263 -2.75 16.41 8.04
CA TRP A 263 -3.52 17.40 7.32
C TRP A 263 -4.02 18.47 8.29
N GLU A 264 -4.65 18.10 9.41
CA GLU A 264 -5.13 19.04 10.43
C GLU A 264 -4.02 19.85 11.08
N GLU A 265 -2.84 19.27 11.29
CA GLU A 265 -1.67 19.97 11.85
C GLU A 265 -1.11 21.02 10.89
N LYS A 266 -1.06 20.72 9.60
CA LYS A 266 -0.46 21.57 8.55
C LYS A 266 -1.47 22.46 7.82
N ASN A 267 -2.75 22.13 7.86
CA ASN A 267 -3.85 22.90 7.27
C ASN A 267 -4.38 23.99 8.21
N LYS A 268 -3.78 24.16 9.40
CA LYS A 268 -4.04 25.35 10.20
C LYS A 268 -3.58 26.54 9.38
N GLU A 269 -4.51 27.42 9.03
CA GLU A 269 -4.17 28.77 8.64
C GLU A 269 -3.16 29.28 9.68
N THR A 270 -1.90 29.44 9.29
CA THR A 270 -1.10 30.49 9.91
C THR A 270 -1.91 31.74 9.63
N ILE A 271 -2.63 32.22 10.65
CA ILE A 271 -3.16 33.58 10.68
C ILE A 271 -2.02 34.42 10.11
N SER A 272 -2.24 35.04 8.94
CA SER A 272 -1.20 35.86 8.35
C SER A 272 -0.81 36.92 9.39
N GLU A 273 0.44 37.39 9.41
CA GLU A 273 0.80 38.49 10.33
C GLU A 273 -0.17 39.69 10.17
N ASP A 274 -0.72 39.86 8.96
CA ASP A 274 -1.76 40.83 8.65
C ASP A 274 -3.09 40.54 9.39
N ASP A 275 -3.57 39.30 9.42
CA ASP A 275 -4.79 38.91 10.16
C ASP A 275 -4.58 38.97 11.69
N ALA A 276 -3.37 38.65 12.16
CA ALA A 276 -3.01 38.78 13.58
C ALA A 276 -3.01 40.27 14.01
N SER A 277 -2.57 41.17 13.12
CA SER A 277 -2.60 42.61 13.36
C SER A 277 -4.03 43.17 13.42
N ILE A 278 -4.93 42.66 12.59
CA ILE A 278 -6.35 43.05 12.59
C ILE A 278 -7.02 42.57 13.88
N VAL A 279 -6.81 41.32 14.31
CA VAL A 279 -7.35 40.82 15.59
C VAL A 279 -6.79 41.60 16.79
N ALA A 280 -5.49 41.94 16.79
CA ALA A 280 -4.90 42.79 17.83
C ALA A 280 -5.50 44.22 17.86
N SER A 281 -5.94 44.75 16.71
CA SER A 281 -6.60 46.06 16.63
C SER A 281 -8.03 46.07 17.20
N PHE A 282 -8.71 44.92 17.25
CA PHE A 282 -10.05 44.80 17.82
C PHE A 282 -10.05 44.63 19.35
N VAL A 283 -8.97 44.13 19.95
CA VAL A 283 -8.87 43.91 21.40
C VAL A 283 -8.60 45.21 22.19
N ASN A 284 -8.18 46.29 21.52
CA ASN A 284 -7.88 47.58 22.17
C ASN A 284 -9.05 48.58 22.27
N VAL A 285 -10.31 48.13 22.08
CA VAL A 285 -11.48 49.03 22.06
C VAL A 285 -12.38 48.90 23.31
N GLU A 286 -12.07 48.02 24.27
CA GLU A 286 -12.82 47.87 25.53
C GLU A 286 -11.99 48.19 26.79
N GLU A 287 -11.31 49.33 26.83
CA GLU A 287 -10.98 50.02 28.10
C GLU A 287 -11.11 51.53 27.90
N ALA A 288 -12.35 51.99 27.73
CA ALA A 288 -12.72 53.38 27.90
C ALA A 288 -14.00 53.44 28.74
N ASP A 289 -13.81 53.41 30.06
CA ASP A 289 -14.58 54.17 31.05
C ASP A 289 -13.74 54.38 32.31
#